data_AF-W1J7Y3-F1
#
_entry.id   AF-W1J7Y3-F1
#
_cell.length_a   1.000
_cell.length_b   1.000
_cell.length_c   1.000
_cell.angle_alpha   90.00
_cell.angle_beta   90.00
_cell.angle_gamma   90.00
#
_symmetry.space_group_name_H-M   'P 1'
#
loop_
_entity.id
_entity.type
_entity.pdbx_description
1 polymer ?
#
loop_
_entity_poly.entity_id
_entity_poly.type
_entity_poly.pdbx_seq_one_letter_code
_entity_poly.pdbx_strand_id
1 'polypeptide(L)'
;MAKKHKNIKIRRASDSDGKILPTDEDEVSPYAYYLIKDVDGNILSIDDRDDGEEKYAYMGSDSEKNNYSQFVTIRLSDEHRLDNTIEMVGKYKGKKYEMYAYDNTVSLESTDLYWHSHNENIADSRISFNIDCFKTVNGIRQYRLIWHNQGVDFFLSNPSPGEGTPYLKIHQKKYTLYTFYAKFVDSKIMKDLIRKIWPKMKISLASLRTLDKFYKLVSEEEIKEIYRESGLVDFEYRKESFDCDDFSFVYKAQVSKKAYANNEKYGYAIGVIFGFYKKSAHSVNIFIDHELQVKFIEPQTGRIIDPKNWKYKPYFVLI
;
A
#
# COMPACT_ATOMS: atom_id res chain seq x y z
N MET A 1 -33.36 28.37 -14.50
CA MET A 1 -32.93 28.56 -13.11
C MET A 1 -31.92 27.47 -12.76
N ALA A 2 -30.67 27.82 -12.52
CA ALA A 2 -29.60 26.86 -12.20
C ALA A 2 -29.73 26.38 -10.75
N LYS A 3 -29.80 25.05 -10.54
CA LYS A 3 -29.76 24.44 -9.21
C LYS A 3 -28.38 24.69 -8.60
N LYS A 4 -28.31 25.55 -7.57
CA LYS A 4 -27.13 25.66 -6.69
C LYS A 4 -26.89 24.30 -6.02
N HIS A 5 -25.78 23.64 -6.35
CA HIS A 5 -25.30 22.51 -5.59
C HIS A 5 -24.88 23.00 -4.20
N LYS A 6 -25.51 22.44 -3.15
CA LYS A 6 -25.06 22.62 -1.77
C LYS A 6 -23.71 21.93 -1.64
N ASN A 7 -22.68 22.70 -1.30
CA ASN A 7 -21.38 22.16 -0.89
C ASN A 7 -21.60 21.21 0.29
N ILE A 8 -21.32 19.92 0.10
CA ILE A 8 -21.28 18.93 1.17
C ILE A 8 -20.03 19.24 2.00
N LYS A 9 -20.23 19.62 3.26
CA LYS A 9 -19.14 19.76 4.22
C LYS A 9 -18.67 18.36 4.60
N ILE A 10 -17.49 17.97 4.14
CA ILE A 10 -16.75 16.80 4.65
C ILE A 10 -16.58 17.02 6.16
N ARG A 11 -17.14 16.13 6.98
CA ARG A 11 -16.89 16.13 8.43
C ARG A 11 -15.45 15.70 8.64
N ARG A 12 -14.61 16.64 9.09
CA ARG A 12 -13.24 16.35 9.50
C ARG A 12 -13.27 15.51 10.77
N ALA A 13 -12.40 14.51 10.84
CA ALA A 13 -12.17 13.78 12.08
C ALA A 13 -11.77 14.77 13.18
N SER A 14 -12.52 14.75 14.27
CA SER A 14 -12.19 15.45 15.49
C SER A 14 -11.87 14.41 16.56
N ASP A 15 -10.90 14.69 17.42
CA ASP A 15 -10.69 13.87 18.61
C ASP A 15 -11.91 13.95 19.57
N SER A 16 -11.86 13.21 20.67
CA SER A 16 -12.91 13.22 21.70
C SER A 16 -13.17 14.60 22.29
N ASP A 17 -12.26 15.55 22.08
CA ASP A 17 -12.30 16.93 22.59
C ASP A 17 -12.69 17.94 21.49
N GLY A 18 -13.07 17.47 20.30
CA GLY A 18 -13.53 18.32 19.20
C GLY A 18 -12.41 19.06 18.45
N LYS A 19 -11.13 18.75 18.70
CA LYS A 19 -10.02 19.33 17.93
C LYS A 19 -9.92 18.64 16.58
N ILE A 20 -9.92 19.45 15.53
CA ILE A 20 -9.59 19.02 14.16
C ILE A 20 -8.15 18.54 14.16
N LEU A 21 -7.94 17.25 13.92
CA LEU A 21 -6.60 16.68 13.83
C LEU A 21 -5.84 17.29 12.63
N PRO A 22 -4.54 17.59 12.75
CA PRO A 22 -3.73 18.03 11.63
C PRO A 22 -3.74 16.97 10.53
N THR A 23 -4.24 17.31 9.35
CA THR A 23 -4.06 16.49 8.14
C THR A 23 -2.68 16.78 7.58
N ASP A 24 -1.64 16.24 8.21
CA ASP A 24 -0.31 16.22 7.60
C ASP A 24 -0.30 15.13 6.51
N GLU A 25 -0.25 15.63 5.28
CA GLU A 25 -0.24 14.96 3.99
C GLU A 25 0.67 13.72 3.96
N ASP A 26 0.07 12.54 4.08
CA ASP A 26 0.56 11.27 3.54
C ASP A 26 -0.61 10.29 3.59
N GLU A 27 -1.55 10.50 2.66
CA GLU A 27 -2.79 9.74 2.52
C GLU A 27 -2.51 8.32 2.02
N VAL A 28 -3.42 7.41 2.37
CA VAL A 28 -3.44 6.05 1.82
C VAL A 28 -3.67 6.16 0.30
N SER A 29 -2.67 5.84 -0.50
CA SER A 29 -2.71 6.00 -1.96
C SER A 29 -3.63 4.99 -2.65
N PRO A 30 -4.48 5.40 -3.62
CA PRO A 30 -5.31 4.49 -4.43
C PRO A 30 -4.52 3.74 -5.52
N TYR A 31 -3.24 4.08 -5.68
CA TYR A 31 -2.32 3.39 -6.59
C TYR A 31 -1.50 2.31 -5.91
N ALA A 32 -1.66 2.11 -4.60
CA ALA A 32 -1.03 1.03 -3.86
C ALA A 32 -2.05 -0.08 -3.54
N TYR A 33 -1.52 -1.28 -3.34
CA TYR A 33 -2.26 -2.47 -2.93
C TYR A 33 -1.82 -2.86 -1.53
N TYR A 34 -2.78 -2.98 -0.63
CA TYR A 34 -2.53 -3.12 0.80
C TYR A 34 -2.94 -4.49 1.31
N LEU A 35 -2.18 -4.99 2.28
CA LEU A 35 -2.70 -5.89 3.30
C LEU A 35 -3.26 -5.05 4.43
N ILE A 36 -4.44 -5.42 4.91
CA ILE A 36 -5.05 -4.78 6.08
C ILE A 36 -4.71 -5.66 7.28
N LYS A 37 -4.05 -5.08 8.28
CA LYS A 37 -3.70 -5.79 9.52
C LYS A 37 -4.44 -5.23 10.72
N ASP A 38 -4.85 -6.06 11.68
CA ASP A 38 -5.33 -5.57 12.97
C ASP A 38 -4.16 -5.22 13.91
N VAL A 39 -4.49 -4.83 15.15
CA VAL A 39 -3.51 -4.44 16.18
C VAL A 39 -2.61 -5.58 16.64
N ASP A 40 -3.04 -6.83 16.45
CA ASP A 40 -2.28 -8.03 16.80
C ASP A 40 -1.43 -8.54 15.62
N GLY A 41 -1.49 -7.86 14.47
CA GLY A 41 -0.74 -8.18 13.26
C GLY A 41 -1.41 -9.26 12.40
N ASN A 42 -2.62 -9.71 12.73
CA ASN A 42 -3.37 -10.61 11.87
C ASN A 42 -3.78 -9.87 10.59
N ILE A 43 -3.91 -10.61 9.48
CA ILE A 43 -4.19 -10.07 8.15
C ILE A 43 -5.61 -10.42 7.73
N LEU A 44 -6.30 -9.46 7.12
CA LEU A 44 -7.59 -9.67 6.48
C LEU A 44 -7.48 -10.75 5.37
N SER A 45 -8.27 -11.81 5.54
CA SER A 45 -8.16 -13.06 4.81
C SER A 45 -9.49 -13.52 4.22
N ILE A 46 -9.41 -14.49 3.31
CA ILE A 46 -10.53 -15.24 2.75
C ILE A 46 -10.54 -16.64 3.34
N ASP A 47 -11.66 -17.06 3.94
CA ASP A 47 -11.81 -18.42 4.43
C ASP A 47 -12.07 -19.37 3.27
N ASP A 48 -11.04 -20.09 2.83
CA ASP A 48 -11.10 -21.00 1.68
C ASP A 48 -11.40 -22.46 2.06
N ARG A 49 -11.85 -22.72 3.30
CA ARG A 49 -12.18 -24.08 3.77
C ARG A 49 -13.47 -24.64 3.18
N ASP A 50 -14.39 -23.78 2.75
CA ASP A 50 -15.58 -24.16 2.00
C ASP A 50 -15.27 -24.16 0.49
N ASP A 51 -16.00 -24.90 -0.33
CA ASP A 51 -15.88 -24.92 -1.80
C ASP A 51 -16.85 -23.93 -2.49
N GLY A 52 -17.73 -23.26 -1.74
CA GLY A 52 -18.71 -22.28 -2.27
C GLY A 52 -18.11 -21.00 -2.90
N GLU A 53 -18.90 -20.22 -3.65
CA GLU A 53 -18.45 -18.93 -4.19
C GLU A 53 -18.37 -17.82 -3.13
N GLU A 54 -19.19 -17.95 -2.08
CA GLU A 54 -19.19 -17.11 -0.90
C GLU A 54 -18.16 -17.61 0.10
N LYS A 55 -17.25 -16.72 0.53
CA LYS A 55 -16.20 -17.05 1.49
C LYS A 55 -16.24 -16.07 2.64
N TYR A 56 -16.25 -16.54 3.88
CA TYR A 56 -16.23 -15.63 5.03
C TYR A 56 -14.94 -14.81 5.08
N ALA A 57 -15.07 -13.55 5.51
CA ALA A 57 -13.92 -12.70 5.80
C ALA A 57 -13.48 -12.94 7.26
N TYR A 58 -12.18 -13.03 7.51
CA TYR A 58 -11.63 -13.20 8.87
C TYR A 58 -10.24 -12.56 8.99
N MET A 59 -9.74 -12.44 10.22
CA MET A 59 -8.36 -12.02 10.49
C MET A 59 -7.50 -13.26 10.75
N GLY A 60 -6.60 -13.59 9.80
CA GLY A 60 -5.70 -14.76 9.87
C GLY A 60 -4.29 -14.41 10.33
N SER A 61 -3.59 -15.33 10.98
CA SER A 61 -2.22 -15.09 11.43
C SER A 61 -1.23 -14.98 10.25
N ASP A 62 -0.32 -14.01 10.32
CA ASP A 62 0.80 -13.78 9.37
C ASP A 62 1.94 -14.82 9.52
N SER A 63 1.65 -15.99 10.08
CA SER A 63 2.64 -17.06 10.22
C SER A 63 2.96 -17.64 8.84
N GLU A 64 4.25 -17.75 8.49
CA GLU A 64 4.77 -18.25 7.20
C GLU A 64 4.20 -19.62 6.76
N LYS A 65 3.55 -20.36 7.66
CA LYS A 65 2.85 -21.63 7.39
C LYS A 65 1.41 -21.48 6.88
N ASN A 66 0.80 -20.32 7.02
CA ASN A 66 -0.43 -19.96 6.33
C ASN A 66 0.00 -19.33 5.01
N ASN A 67 0.03 -20.17 3.98
CA ASN A 67 0.37 -19.76 2.62
C ASN A 67 -0.29 -18.41 2.30
N TYR A 68 0.46 -17.48 1.69
CA TYR A 68 -0.07 -16.22 1.14
C TYR A 68 -1.33 -16.41 0.26
N SER A 69 -1.64 -17.65 -0.11
CA SER A 69 -2.88 -18.13 -0.68
C SER A 69 -4.12 -18.04 0.24
N GLN A 70 -4.19 -17.17 1.22
CA GLN A 70 -5.45 -16.86 1.93
C GLN A 70 -5.65 -15.35 2.14
N PHE A 71 -4.69 -14.51 1.72
CA PHE A 71 -4.78 -13.06 1.93
C PHE A 71 -5.28 -12.34 0.69
N VAL A 72 -6.05 -11.28 0.91
CA VAL A 72 -6.50 -10.37 -0.13
C VAL A 72 -5.69 -9.09 -0.10
N THR A 73 -5.10 -8.71 -1.24
CA THR A 73 -4.55 -7.36 -1.40
C THR A 73 -5.64 -6.42 -1.92
N ILE A 74 -5.88 -5.34 -1.19
CA ILE A 74 -6.94 -4.38 -1.49
C ILE A 74 -6.37 -3.16 -2.18
N ARG A 75 -7.01 -2.75 -3.28
CA ARG A 75 -6.74 -1.48 -3.96
C ARG A 75 -7.85 -0.50 -3.65
N LEU A 76 -7.50 0.73 -3.26
CA LEU A 76 -8.50 1.77 -3.03
C LEU A 76 -8.94 2.38 -4.36
N SER A 77 -10.19 2.84 -4.45
CA SER A 77 -10.72 3.41 -5.69
C SER A 77 -10.10 4.79 -5.95
N ASP A 78 -9.69 5.03 -7.19
CA ASP A 78 -9.11 6.30 -7.70
C ASP A 78 -10.16 7.15 -8.44
N GLU A 79 -11.36 6.60 -8.65
CA GLU A 79 -12.31 7.12 -9.62
C GLU A 79 -13.28 8.12 -8.97
N HIS A 80 -12.95 9.40 -9.01
CA HIS A 80 -13.89 10.53 -8.95
C HIS A 80 -14.96 10.53 -7.83
N ARG A 81 -14.77 9.74 -6.78
CA ARG A 81 -15.63 9.74 -5.60
C ARG A 81 -15.09 10.77 -4.62
N LEU A 82 -15.98 11.69 -4.23
CA LEU A 82 -15.67 12.81 -3.33
C LEU A 82 -15.51 12.35 -1.86
N ASP A 83 -15.77 11.08 -1.57
CA ASP A 83 -15.61 10.45 -0.28
C ASP A 83 -14.39 9.51 -0.31
N ASN A 84 -13.64 9.44 0.79
CA ASN A 84 -12.47 8.57 0.96
C ASN A 84 -12.90 7.09 1.09
N THR A 85 -13.75 6.63 0.17
CA THR A 85 -14.36 5.30 0.18
C THR A 85 -13.41 4.27 -0.41
N ILE A 86 -13.10 3.27 0.40
CA ILE A 86 -12.42 2.05 -0.01
C ILE A 86 -13.48 1.07 -0.47
N GLU A 87 -13.47 0.71 -1.74
CA GLU A 87 -14.07 -0.56 -2.16
C GLU A 87 -13.12 -1.69 -1.79
N MET A 88 -13.59 -2.62 -0.97
CA MET A 88 -12.78 -3.79 -0.61
C MET A 88 -12.80 -4.79 -1.76
N VAL A 89 -11.84 -4.64 -2.66
CA VAL A 89 -11.62 -5.55 -3.78
C VAL A 89 -10.33 -6.32 -3.55
N GLY A 90 -10.47 -7.61 -3.30
CA GLY A 90 -9.36 -8.55 -3.15
C GLY A 90 -9.02 -9.26 -4.46
N LYS A 91 -7.80 -9.75 -4.59
CA LYS A 91 -7.43 -10.76 -5.60
C LYS A 91 -6.87 -11.99 -4.92
N TYR A 92 -7.42 -13.16 -5.26
CA TYR A 92 -7.05 -14.43 -4.66
C TYR A 92 -7.07 -15.56 -5.71
N LYS A 93 -6.01 -16.37 -5.80
CA LYS A 93 -5.83 -17.44 -6.83
C LYS A 93 -6.17 -16.96 -8.26
N GLY A 94 -5.81 -15.72 -8.60
CA GLY A 94 -6.09 -15.11 -9.91
C GLY A 94 -7.52 -14.60 -10.10
N LYS A 95 -8.45 -14.90 -9.18
CA LYS A 95 -9.82 -14.39 -9.19
C LYS A 95 -9.93 -13.08 -8.42
N LYS A 96 -10.84 -12.20 -8.85
CA LYS A 96 -11.20 -10.96 -8.16
C LYS A 96 -12.35 -11.28 -7.21
N TYR A 97 -12.27 -10.77 -5.98
CA TYR A 97 -13.35 -10.85 -4.99
C TYR A 97 -13.73 -9.45 -4.54
N GLU A 98 -15.00 -9.25 -4.24
CA GLU A 98 -15.56 -8.03 -3.68
C GLU A 98 -16.17 -8.37 -2.32
N MET A 99 -16.11 -7.44 -1.36
CA MET A 99 -16.66 -7.67 -0.02
C MET A 99 -18.11 -7.21 0.07
N TYR A 100 -18.92 -8.01 0.78
CA TYR A 100 -20.33 -7.80 0.98
C TYR A 100 -20.72 -8.02 2.44
N ALA A 101 -21.77 -7.32 2.88
CA ALA A 101 -22.46 -7.61 4.12
C ALA A 101 -23.55 -8.67 3.89
N TYR A 102 -23.70 -9.62 4.82
CA TYR A 102 -24.73 -10.66 4.74
C TYR A 102 -26.14 -10.06 4.76
N ASP A 103 -26.34 -9.09 5.64
CA ASP A 103 -27.59 -8.37 5.81
C ASP A 103 -27.29 -6.86 5.93
N ASN A 104 -27.98 -6.03 5.15
CA ASN A 104 -27.84 -4.57 5.15
C ASN A 104 -28.96 -3.86 5.96
N THR A 105 -29.72 -4.59 6.76
CA THR A 105 -30.77 -4.02 7.61
C THR A 105 -30.18 -3.23 8.77
N VAL A 106 -30.59 -1.97 8.91
CA VAL A 106 -30.07 -1.07 9.96
C VAL A 106 -30.57 -1.36 11.39
N SER A 107 -31.54 -2.24 11.54
CA SER A 107 -32.05 -2.66 12.86
C SER A 107 -31.12 -3.66 13.56
N LEU A 108 -30.21 -4.32 12.83
CA LEU A 108 -29.26 -5.25 13.39
C LEU A 108 -28.08 -4.52 14.04
N GLU A 109 -27.67 -5.00 15.22
CA GLU A 109 -26.48 -4.45 15.90
C GLU A 109 -25.18 -4.80 15.16
N SER A 110 -25.16 -5.96 14.50
CA SER A 110 -24.04 -6.39 13.65
C SER A 110 -24.48 -7.37 12.56
N THR A 111 -23.64 -7.51 11.53
CA THR A 111 -23.82 -8.44 10.39
C THR A 111 -22.46 -9.01 9.97
N ASP A 112 -22.44 -10.25 9.48
CA ASP A 112 -21.21 -10.92 9.05
C ASP A 112 -20.77 -10.44 7.65
N LEU A 113 -19.48 -10.58 7.36
CA LEU A 113 -18.87 -10.20 6.09
C LEU A 113 -18.40 -11.40 5.29
N TYR A 114 -18.57 -11.30 3.97
CA TYR A 114 -18.09 -12.31 3.02
C TYR A 114 -17.46 -11.69 1.78
N TRP A 115 -16.63 -12.49 1.13
CA TRP A 115 -16.02 -12.27 -0.17
C TRP A 115 -16.79 -13.04 -1.23
N HIS A 116 -17.04 -12.43 -2.39
CA HIS A 116 -17.70 -13.07 -3.53
C HIS A 116 -17.02 -12.67 -4.85
N SER A 117 -16.94 -13.58 -5.82
CA SER A 117 -16.27 -13.36 -7.12
C SER A 117 -17.03 -12.51 -8.15
N HIS A 118 -17.77 -11.49 -7.68
CA HIS A 118 -18.81 -10.73 -8.40
C HIS A 118 -20.16 -11.45 -8.41
N ASN A 119 -21.16 -10.84 -7.76
CA ASN A 119 -22.53 -11.31 -7.70
C ASN A 119 -23.42 -10.29 -8.42
N GLU A 120 -24.03 -10.69 -9.55
CA GLU A 120 -24.87 -9.81 -10.37
C GLU A 120 -26.14 -9.32 -9.65
N ASN A 121 -26.52 -9.96 -8.54
CA ASN A 121 -27.78 -9.70 -7.82
C ASN A 121 -27.66 -8.77 -6.60
N ILE A 122 -26.45 -8.26 -6.27
CA ILE A 122 -26.19 -7.69 -4.92
C ILE A 122 -25.44 -6.34 -4.98
N ALA A 123 -25.84 -5.43 -5.86
CA ALA A 123 -25.34 -4.06 -5.76
C ALA A 123 -25.66 -3.41 -4.39
N ASP A 124 -26.74 -3.83 -3.72
CA ASP A 124 -27.25 -3.25 -2.48
C ASP A 124 -26.54 -3.72 -1.18
N SER A 125 -25.79 -4.84 -1.21
CA SER A 125 -25.02 -5.31 -0.03
C SER A 125 -23.50 -5.22 -0.20
N ARG A 126 -23.02 -4.72 -1.35
CA ARG A 126 -21.60 -4.43 -1.54
C ARG A 126 -21.19 -3.32 -0.59
N ILE A 127 -20.09 -3.52 0.14
CA ILE A 127 -19.65 -2.53 1.12
C ILE A 127 -18.48 -1.69 0.59
N SER A 128 -18.49 -0.43 1.00
CA SER A 128 -17.36 0.46 0.89
C SER A 128 -17.11 1.13 2.24
N PHE A 129 -15.85 1.37 2.57
CA PHE A 129 -15.47 1.94 3.86
C PHE A 129 -14.88 3.32 3.71
N ASN A 130 -15.38 4.26 4.49
CA ASN A 130 -14.61 5.46 4.82
C ASN A 130 -13.51 5.11 5.82
N ILE A 131 -12.36 5.76 5.63
CA ILE A 131 -11.23 5.67 6.55
C ILE A 131 -11.28 6.83 7.53
N ASP A 132 -11.21 6.52 8.82
CA ASP A 132 -10.96 7.51 9.88
C ASP A 132 -9.62 7.20 10.57
N CYS A 133 -8.67 8.13 10.48
CA CYS A 133 -7.38 8.00 11.16
C CYS A 133 -7.57 8.25 12.66
N PHE A 134 -7.54 7.17 13.45
CA PHE A 134 -7.87 7.21 14.86
C PHE A 134 -6.67 7.63 15.72
N LYS A 135 -5.50 7.02 15.49
CA LYS A 135 -4.26 7.34 16.22
C LYS A 135 -3.00 6.90 15.46
N THR A 136 -1.85 7.37 15.90
CA THR A 136 -0.53 6.94 15.41
C THR A 136 0.28 6.36 16.56
N VAL A 137 0.81 5.15 16.41
CA VAL A 137 1.63 4.45 17.41
C VAL A 137 2.95 4.06 16.75
N ASN A 138 4.09 4.52 17.30
CA ASN A 138 5.43 4.27 16.74
C ASN A 138 5.55 4.64 15.25
N GLY A 139 4.92 5.74 14.83
CA GLY A 139 4.89 6.17 13.43
C GLY A 139 3.89 5.42 12.54
N ILE A 140 3.26 4.35 13.04
CA ILE A 140 2.27 3.56 12.30
C ILE A 140 0.88 4.11 12.56
N ARG A 141 0.20 4.55 11.49
CA ARG A 141 -1.18 5.05 11.56
C ARG A 141 -2.16 3.89 11.70
N GLN A 142 -3.10 4.05 12.63
CA GLN A 142 -4.17 3.12 12.91
C GLN A 142 -5.51 3.75 12.58
N TYR A 143 -6.32 2.99 11.87
CA TYR A 143 -7.53 3.46 11.21
C TYR A 143 -8.74 2.67 11.70
N ARG A 144 -9.87 3.37 11.79
CA ARG A 144 -11.19 2.77 11.86
C ARG A 144 -11.79 2.77 10.45
N LEU A 145 -12.46 1.68 10.08
CA LEU A 145 -13.15 1.55 8.80
C LEU A 145 -14.65 1.64 9.03
N ILE A 146 -15.30 2.59 8.36
CA ILE A 146 -16.69 3.00 8.59
C ILE A 146 -17.51 2.74 7.34
N TRP A 147 -18.54 1.90 7.44
CA TRP A 147 -19.55 1.75 6.40
C TRP A 147 -20.78 2.58 6.74
N HIS A 148 -21.14 3.52 5.88
CA HIS A 148 -22.36 4.30 6.02
C HIS A 148 -23.48 3.60 5.28
N ASN A 149 -24.46 3.08 6.02
CA ASN A 149 -25.59 2.35 5.46
C ASN A 149 -26.91 2.96 5.92
N GLN A 150 -27.69 3.48 4.99
CA GLN A 150 -29.01 4.08 5.23
C GLN A 150 -29.03 5.12 6.39
N GLY A 151 -27.95 5.89 6.52
CA GLY A 151 -27.82 6.94 7.55
C GLY A 151 -27.33 6.46 8.92
N VAL A 152 -26.95 5.18 9.03
CA VAL A 152 -26.32 4.59 10.22
C VAL A 152 -24.87 4.26 9.92
N ASP A 153 -23.99 4.60 10.87
CA ASP A 153 -22.58 4.27 10.79
C ASP A 153 -22.36 2.89 11.40
N PHE A 154 -21.71 2.03 10.64
CA PHE A 154 -21.21 0.78 11.15
C PHE A 154 -19.70 0.71 11.00
N PHE A 155 -19.04 -0.07 11.85
CA PHE A 155 -17.60 -0.19 11.89
C PHE A 155 -17.17 -1.62 11.62
N LEU A 156 -16.06 -1.77 10.89
CA LEU A 156 -15.42 -3.08 10.76
C LEU A 156 -14.86 -3.52 12.12
N SER A 157 -15.25 -4.71 12.56
CA SER A 157 -14.89 -5.28 13.85
C SER A 157 -14.42 -6.72 13.69
N ASN A 158 -13.25 -7.01 14.25
CA ASN A 158 -12.81 -8.35 14.54
C ASN A 158 -13.49 -8.82 15.84
N PRO A 159 -14.26 -9.92 15.84
CA PRO A 159 -14.89 -10.42 17.07
C PRO A 159 -13.83 -10.76 18.11
N SER A 160 -14.13 -10.47 19.39
CA SER A 160 -13.21 -10.84 20.47
C SER A 160 -13.19 -12.36 20.66
N PRO A 161 -12.07 -12.93 21.15
CA PRO A 161 -12.01 -14.35 21.49
C PRO A 161 -13.20 -14.74 22.40
N GLY A 162 -13.98 -15.74 21.98
CA GLY A 162 -15.16 -16.20 22.71
C GLY A 162 -16.51 -15.59 22.28
N GLU A 163 -16.53 -14.61 21.36
CA GLU A 163 -17.78 -14.01 20.83
C GLU A 163 -18.45 -14.83 19.71
N GLY A 164 -18.10 -16.12 19.58
CA GLY A 164 -18.65 -17.02 18.57
C GLY A 164 -17.68 -17.32 17.43
N THR A 165 -18.11 -17.06 16.19
CA THR A 165 -17.30 -17.34 14.99
C THR A 165 -16.13 -16.34 14.88
N PRO A 166 -14.98 -16.74 14.29
CA PRO A 166 -13.83 -15.86 14.08
C PRO A 166 -14.01 -14.90 12.89
N TYR A 167 -15.24 -14.79 12.35
CA TYR A 167 -15.50 -14.06 11.12
C TYR A 167 -15.71 -12.57 11.40
N LEU A 168 -15.17 -11.75 10.51
CA LEU A 168 -15.30 -10.31 10.58
C LEU A 168 -16.75 -9.89 10.49
N LYS A 169 -17.06 -8.86 11.28
CA LYS A 169 -18.40 -8.28 11.34
C LYS A 169 -18.34 -6.80 11.06
N ILE A 170 -19.49 -6.28 10.65
CA ILE A 170 -19.79 -4.87 10.67
C ILE A 170 -20.69 -4.63 11.87
N HIS A 171 -20.35 -3.69 12.75
CA HIS A 171 -21.04 -3.47 14.03
C HIS A 171 -21.30 -1.98 14.30
N GLN A 172 -22.45 -1.63 14.88
CA GLN A 172 -22.81 -0.23 15.15
C GLN A 172 -22.02 0.46 16.28
N LYS A 173 -21.31 -0.29 17.14
CA LYS A 173 -20.71 0.23 18.39
C LYS A 173 -19.28 -0.26 18.60
N LYS A 174 -19.00 -1.51 18.25
CA LYS A 174 -17.65 -2.09 18.34
C LYS A 174 -16.89 -1.82 17.05
N TYR A 175 -15.60 -1.60 17.18
CA TYR A 175 -14.68 -1.44 16.05
C TYR A 175 -13.33 -2.02 16.41
N THR A 176 -12.58 -2.39 15.38
CA THR A 176 -11.17 -2.75 15.49
C THR A 176 -10.34 -1.71 14.78
N LEU A 177 -9.13 -1.48 15.28
CA LEU A 177 -8.16 -0.61 14.63
C LEU A 177 -7.32 -1.40 13.65
N TYR A 178 -7.13 -0.84 12.47
CA TYR A 178 -6.41 -1.47 11.38
C TYR A 178 -5.23 -0.64 10.91
N THR A 179 -4.23 -1.30 10.35
CA THR A 179 -3.12 -0.68 9.65
C THR A 179 -3.14 -1.11 8.18
N PHE A 180 -2.70 -0.22 7.30
CA PHE A 180 -2.58 -0.49 5.87
C PHE A 180 -1.12 -0.71 5.54
N TYR A 181 -0.77 -1.94 5.19
CA TYR A 181 0.59 -2.32 4.82
C TYR A 181 0.69 -2.48 3.32
N ALA A 182 1.32 -1.53 2.62
CA ALA A 182 1.41 -1.56 1.17
C ALA A 182 2.34 -2.70 0.73
N LYS A 183 1.91 -3.55 -0.21
CA LYS A 183 2.71 -4.66 -0.75
C LYS A 183 3.27 -4.38 -2.13
N PHE A 184 2.49 -3.75 -3.00
CA PHE A 184 2.94 -3.36 -4.33
C PHE A 184 2.17 -2.12 -4.82
N VAL A 185 2.73 -1.45 -5.81
CA VAL A 185 2.20 -0.21 -6.37
C VAL A 185 2.00 -0.33 -7.87
N ASP A 186 1.00 0.39 -8.39
CA ASP A 186 0.90 0.71 -9.81
C ASP A 186 1.90 1.83 -10.15
N SER A 187 2.63 1.66 -11.25
CA SER A 187 3.57 2.62 -11.84
C SER A 187 3.06 4.06 -11.90
N LYS A 188 1.74 4.27 -11.96
CA LYS A 188 1.11 5.60 -11.93
C LYS A 188 1.52 6.43 -10.71
N ILE A 189 1.79 5.80 -9.56
CA ILE A 189 2.17 6.52 -8.33
C ILE A 189 3.58 7.13 -8.42
N MET A 190 4.46 6.58 -9.27
CA MET A 190 5.90 6.90 -9.26
C MET A 190 6.16 8.39 -9.47
N LYS A 191 5.38 9.00 -10.37
CA LYS A 191 5.48 10.42 -10.68
C LYS A 191 5.21 11.28 -9.45
N ASP A 192 4.21 10.92 -8.67
CA ASP A 192 3.77 11.72 -7.52
C ASP A 192 4.71 11.53 -6.33
N LEU A 193 5.19 10.30 -6.09
CA LEU A 193 6.24 10.04 -5.10
C LEU A 193 7.53 10.83 -5.39
N ILE A 194 7.96 10.84 -6.65
CA ILE A 194 9.15 11.60 -7.07
C ILE A 194 8.91 13.12 -6.94
N ARG A 195 7.71 13.61 -7.24
CA ARG A 195 7.34 15.02 -7.06
C ARG A 195 7.32 15.45 -5.62
N LYS A 196 6.95 14.59 -4.67
CA LYS A 196 7.02 14.89 -3.23
C LYS A 196 8.45 15.27 -2.81
N ILE A 197 9.46 14.58 -3.36
CA ILE A 197 10.87 14.88 -3.08
C ILE A 197 11.36 16.11 -3.87
N TRP A 198 11.04 16.18 -5.16
CA TRP A 198 11.46 17.28 -6.04
C TRP A 198 10.27 17.96 -6.73
N PRO A 199 9.52 18.83 -6.03
CA PRO A 199 8.30 19.44 -6.55
C PRO A 199 8.51 20.27 -7.81
N LYS A 200 9.73 20.79 -8.01
CA LYS A 200 10.11 21.65 -9.14
C LYS A 200 10.69 20.87 -10.33
N MET A 201 10.85 19.55 -10.24
CA MET A 201 11.37 18.75 -11.34
C MET A 201 10.34 18.61 -12.47
N LYS A 202 10.76 18.91 -13.70
CA LYS A 202 9.96 18.61 -14.89
C LYS A 202 10.04 17.12 -15.18
N ILE A 203 9.00 16.38 -14.81
CA ILE A 203 8.89 14.94 -15.10
C ILE A 203 8.27 14.76 -16.48
N SER A 204 9.04 14.18 -17.38
CA SER A 204 8.61 13.74 -18.71
C SER A 204 8.97 12.27 -18.89
N LEU A 205 8.49 11.70 -19.99
CA LEU A 205 8.92 10.37 -20.42
C LEU A 205 10.46 10.27 -20.53
N ALA A 206 11.15 11.33 -20.94
CA ALA A 206 12.61 11.31 -21.05
C ALA A 206 13.34 11.30 -19.68
N SER A 207 12.70 11.78 -18.60
CA SER A 207 13.33 11.87 -17.27
C SER A 207 12.84 10.82 -16.27
N LEU A 208 11.70 10.16 -16.53
CA LEU A 208 11.18 9.05 -15.73
C LEU A 208 10.69 7.92 -16.65
N ARG A 209 11.27 6.74 -16.46
CA ARG A 209 10.89 5.49 -17.14
C ARG A 209 10.46 4.46 -16.11
N THR A 210 9.25 3.95 -16.28
CA THR A 210 8.73 2.78 -15.58
C THR A 210 8.61 1.67 -16.62
N LEU A 211 9.34 0.57 -16.45
CA LEU A 211 9.35 -0.55 -17.39
C LEU A 211 8.16 -1.51 -17.21
N ASP A 212 7.58 -1.55 -16.02
CA ASP A 212 6.46 -2.42 -15.66
C ASP A 212 5.25 -1.64 -15.14
N LYS A 213 4.09 -2.28 -15.14
CA LYS A 213 2.87 -1.69 -14.58
C LYS A 213 2.83 -1.76 -13.06
N PHE A 214 3.35 -2.83 -12.46
CA PHE A 214 3.29 -3.08 -11.03
C PHE A 214 4.67 -3.39 -10.46
N TYR A 215 4.92 -2.92 -9.24
CA TYR A 215 6.19 -3.14 -8.55
C TYR A 215 5.97 -3.52 -7.09
N LYS A 216 6.67 -4.56 -6.61
CA LYS A 216 6.67 -4.98 -5.22
C LYS A 216 7.48 -4.02 -4.36
N LEU A 217 6.88 -3.51 -3.28
CA LEU A 217 7.56 -2.66 -2.30
C LEU A 217 8.52 -3.49 -1.45
N VAL A 218 9.53 -2.84 -0.87
CA VAL A 218 10.63 -3.52 -0.18
C VAL A 218 10.99 -2.84 1.14
N SER A 219 11.40 -3.60 2.14
CA SER A 219 11.94 -3.07 3.39
C SER A 219 13.41 -2.66 3.27
N GLU A 220 13.90 -1.87 4.23
CA GLU A 220 15.34 -1.54 4.28
C GLU A 220 16.22 -2.76 4.56
N GLU A 221 15.70 -3.74 5.30
CA GLU A 221 16.37 -5.01 5.59
C GLU A 221 16.54 -5.82 4.30
N GLU A 222 15.49 -5.95 3.49
CA GLU A 222 15.53 -6.60 2.18
C GLU A 222 16.54 -5.91 1.24
N ILE A 223 16.55 -4.57 1.22
CA ILE A 223 17.54 -3.78 0.46
C ILE A 223 18.98 -4.10 0.89
N LYS A 224 19.25 -4.12 2.20
CA LYS A 224 20.60 -4.44 2.73
C LYS A 224 20.98 -5.89 2.46
N GLU A 225 20.03 -6.81 2.48
CA GLU A 225 20.25 -8.21 2.12
C GLU A 225 20.65 -8.36 0.65
N ILE A 226 19.86 -7.81 -0.27
CA ILE A 226 20.15 -7.84 -1.70
C ILE A 226 21.53 -7.23 -1.99
N TYR A 227 21.89 -6.15 -1.27
CA TYR A 227 23.22 -5.55 -1.39
C TYR A 227 24.34 -6.50 -0.98
N ARG A 228 24.22 -7.17 0.18
CA ARG A 228 25.21 -8.17 0.59
C ARG A 228 25.34 -9.31 -0.43
N GLU A 229 24.21 -9.78 -0.97
CA GLU A 229 24.18 -10.84 -1.98
C GLU A 229 24.77 -10.42 -3.33
N SER A 230 24.82 -9.11 -3.62
CA SER A 230 25.37 -8.60 -4.88
C SER A 230 26.90 -8.74 -4.98
N GLY A 231 27.59 -8.89 -3.85
CA GLY A 231 29.06 -8.89 -3.79
C GLY A 231 29.70 -7.54 -4.09
N LEU A 232 28.92 -6.46 -4.27
CA LEU A 232 29.46 -5.13 -4.63
C LEU A 232 30.40 -4.53 -3.57
N VAL A 233 30.35 -5.02 -2.33
CA VAL A 233 31.29 -4.64 -1.27
C VAL A 233 32.75 -4.98 -1.62
N ASP A 234 32.97 -5.97 -2.49
CA ASP A 234 34.30 -6.44 -2.90
C ASP A 234 34.80 -5.74 -4.18
N PHE A 235 34.02 -4.79 -4.73
CA PHE A 235 34.39 -4.05 -5.93
C PHE A 235 35.00 -2.70 -5.58
N GLU A 236 36.07 -2.35 -6.28
CA GLU A 236 36.68 -1.03 -6.19
C GLU A 236 36.19 -0.11 -7.31
N TYR A 237 35.96 1.16 -6.98
CA TYR A 237 35.67 2.19 -7.97
C TYR A 237 36.85 2.36 -8.92
N ARG A 238 36.56 2.28 -10.23
CA ARG A 238 37.51 2.58 -11.29
C ARG A 238 36.84 3.49 -12.30
N LYS A 239 37.36 4.72 -12.43
CA LYS A 239 36.87 5.70 -13.39
C LYS A 239 36.65 5.06 -14.77
N GLU A 240 35.48 5.28 -15.36
CA GLU A 240 35.05 4.80 -16.69
C GLU A 240 34.87 3.27 -16.87
N SER A 241 35.60 2.44 -16.13
CA SER A 241 35.57 0.97 -16.31
C SER A 241 34.75 0.22 -15.27
N PHE A 242 34.54 0.83 -14.11
CA PHE A 242 33.63 0.37 -13.06
C PHE A 242 33.28 1.55 -12.13
N ASP A 243 32.43 2.44 -12.61
CA ASP A 243 32.09 3.69 -11.93
C ASP A 243 30.67 3.68 -11.35
N CYS A 244 30.17 4.82 -10.88
CA CYS A 244 28.89 4.90 -10.17
C CYS A 244 27.72 4.23 -10.93
N ASP A 245 27.67 4.35 -12.25
CA ASP A 245 26.63 3.75 -13.07
C ASP A 245 26.73 2.23 -13.14
N ASP A 246 27.92 1.67 -13.28
CA ASP A 246 28.20 0.24 -13.23
C ASP A 246 27.74 -0.37 -11.90
N PHE A 247 28.09 0.24 -10.76
CA PHE A 247 27.61 -0.19 -9.45
C PHE A 247 26.07 -0.21 -9.39
N SER A 248 25.43 0.85 -9.90
CA SER A 248 23.97 0.98 -9.89
C SER A 248 23.28 -0.07 -10.77
N PHE A 249 23.84 -0.39 -11.95
CA PHE A 249 23.29 -1.40 -12.85
C PHE A 249 23.54 -2.83 -12.37
N VAL A 250 24.72 -3.13 -11.80
CA VAL A 250 24.99 -4.43 -11.19
C VAL A 250 24.03 -4.68 -10.03
N TYR A 251 23.80 -3.69 -9.18
CA TYR A 251 22.81 -3.82 -8.10
C TYR A 251 21.40 -4.05 -8.64
N LYS A 252 20.95 -3.28 -9.65
CA LYS A 252 19.63 -3.47 -10.29
C LYS A 252 19.50 -4.86 -10.93
N ALA A 253 20.59 -5.40 -11.50
CA ALA A 253 20.61 -6.76 -12.01
C ALA A 253 20.46 -7.80 -10.88
N GLN A 254 21.15 -7.61 -9.75
CA GLN A 254 21.01 -8.48 -8.57
C GLN A 254 19.59 -8.46 -8.00
N VAL A 255 18.98 -7.28 -7.88
CA VAL A 255 17.57 -7.12 -7.50
C VAL A 255 16.66 -7.99 -8.37
N SER A 256 16.88 -7.97 -9.69
CA SER A 256 16.06 -8.73 -10.64
C SER A 256 16.29 -10.24 -10.50
N LYS A 257 17.54 -10.68 -10.24
CA LYS A 257 17.85 -12.08 -9.93
C LYS A 257 17.16 -12.55 -8.65
N LYS A 258 17.16 -11.73 -7.59
CA LYS A 258 16.47 -12.04 -6.33
C LYS A 258 14.96 -12.21 -6.54
N ALA A 259 14.34 -11.30 -7.27
CA ALA A 259 12.91 -11.38 -7.58
C ALA A 259 12.57 -12.68 -8.35
N TYR A 260 13.40 -13.04 -9.33
CA TYR A 260 13.25 -14.31 -10.06
C TYR A 260 13.41 -15.53 -9.14
N ALA A 261 14.47 -15.57 -8.31
CA ALA A 261 14.75 -16.66 -7.39
C ALA A 261 13.64 -16.86 -6.34
N ASN A 262 13.03 -15.76 -5.89
CA ASN A 262 11.92 -15.75 -4.95
C ASN A 262 10.56 -16.04 -5.60
N ASN A 263 10.52 -16.28 -6.92
CA ASN A 263 9.29 -16.47 -7.70
C ASN A 263 8.29 -15.32 -7.49
N GLU A 264 8.80 -14.08 -7.44
CA GLU A 264 7.98 -12.91 -7.21
C GLU A 264 7.03 -12.66 -8.39
N LYS A 265 5.80 -12.28 -8.08
CA LYS A 265 4.80 -11.95 -9.11
C LYS A 265 5.16 -10.68 -9.89
N TYR A 266 5.83 -9.72 -9.22
CA TYR A 266 6.21 -8.43 -9.79
C TYR A 266 7.66 -8.12 -9.40
N GLY A 267 8.39 -7.38 -10.26
CA GLY A 267 9.71 -6.89 -9.91
C GLY A 267 9.67 -5.95 -8.71
N TYR A 268 10.76 -5.90 -7.94
CA TYR A 268 10.87 -4.96 -6.82
C TYR A 268 10.85 -3.51 -7.32
N ALA A 269 10.28 -2.61 -6.53
CA ALA A 269 10.19 -1.16 -6.75
C ALA A 269 11.56 -0.49 -6.51
N ILE A 270 12.59 -1.02 -7.17
CA ILE A 270 13.98 -0.61 -7.06
C ILE A 270 14.48 -0.30 -8.47
N GLY A 271 15.04 0.89 -8.64
CA GLY A 271 15.50 1.44 -9.90
C GLY A 271 16.91 2.03 -9.84
N VAL A 272 17.26 2.76 -10.88
CA VAL A 272 18.48 3.56 -11.00
C VAL A 272 18.09 5.02 -11.16
N ILE A 273 18.77 5.91 -10.45
CA ILE A 273 18.59 7.35 -10.58
C ILE A 273 19.94 8.01 -10.86
N PHE A 274 19.94 8.91 -11.84
CA PHE A 274 21.09 9.71 -12.19
C PHE A 274 20.82 11.16 -11.84
N GLY A 275 21.79 11.79 -11.20
CA GLY A 275 21.74 13.18 -10.82
C GLY A 275 23.02 13.93 -11.17
N PHE A 276 22.89 15.25 -11.17
CA PHE A 276 24.00 16.14 -11.46
C PHE A 276 24.16 17.17 -10.34
N TYR A 277 25.40 17.40 -9.93
CA TYR A 277 25.75 18.43 -8.96
C TYR A 277 27.05 19.13 -9.39
N LYS A 278 26.96 20.46 -9.62
CA LYS A 278 28.06 21.31 -10.11
C LYS A 278 28.65 20.84 -11.44
N LYS A 279 29.71 20.03 -11.41
CA LYS A 279 30.40 19.48 -12.60
C LYS A 279 30.54 17.95 -12.52
N SER A 280 29.81 17.29 -11.63
CA SER A 280 29.86 15.84 -11.40
C SER A 280 28.48 15.26 -11.57
N ALA A 281 28.40 14.20 -12.37
CA ALA A 281 27.27 13.27 -12.35
C ALA A 281 27.51 12.22 -11.26
N HIS A 282 26.42 11.66 -10.75
CA HIS A 282 26.43 10.51 -9.85
C HIS A 282 25.16 9.70 -10.07
N SER A 283 25.25 8.41 -9.82
CA SER A 283 24.12 7.49 -9.85
C SER A 283 24.06 6.70 -8.56
N VAL A 284 22.83 6.44 -8.14
CA VAL A 284 22.50 5.57 -7.00
C VAL A 284 21.27 4.76 -7.37
N ASN A 285 20.92 3.77 -6.55
CA ASN A 285 19.66 3.08 -6.72
C ASN A 285 18.57 3.73 -5.88
N ILE A 286 17.39 3.85 -6.47
CA ILE A 286 16.17 4.38 -5.84
C ILE A 286 15.27 3.22 -5.46
N PHE A 287 14.62 3.26 -4.30
CA PHE A 287 13.60 2.28 -3.93
C PHE A 287 12.41 2.92 -3.22
N ILE A 288 11.31 2.19 -3.17
CA ILE A 288 10.09 2.60 -2.46
C ILE A 288 9.75 1.54 -1.42
N ASP A 289 9.57 1.98 -0.17
CA ASP A 289 9.24 1.11 0.95
C ASP A 289 7.74 0.91 1.15
N HIS A 290 7.40 0.11 2.17
CA HIS A 290 6.01 -0.24 2.51
C HIS A 290 5.20 0.94 3.05
N GLU A 291 5.88 2.00 3.48
CA GLU A 291 5.33 3.28 3.89
C GLU A 291 5.17 4.26 2.71
N LEU A 292 5.44 3.80 1.48
CA LEU A 292 5.44 4.60 0.25
C LEU A 292 6.45 5.75 0.27
N GLN A 293 7.51 5.62 1.07
CA GLN A 293 8.61 6.56 1.08
C GLN A 293 9.63 6.18 0.02
N VAL A 294 10.10 7.18 -0.71
CA VAL A 294 11.24 7.01 -1.61
C VAL A 294 12.51 7.12 -0.80
N LYS A 295 13.43 6.19 -1.00
CA LYS A 295 14.76 6.16 -0.38
C LYS A 295 15.80 5.78 -1.42
N PHE A 296 17.07 6.04 -1.12
CA PHE A 296 18.18 5.62 -1.99
C PHE A 296 19.08 4.63 -1.26
N ILE A 297 19.76 3.77 -2.02
CA ILE A 297 20.93 3.03 -1.57
C ILE A 297 22.12 3.44 -2.42
N GLU A 298 23.23 3.76 -1.77
CA GLU A 298 24.53 3.98 -2.41
C GLU A 298 25.17 2.62 -2.70
N PRO A 299 25.13 2.12 -3.95
CA PRO A 299 25.57 0.76 -4.28
C PRO A 299 27.08 0.55 -4.11
N GLN A 300 27.88 1.60 -3.91
CA GLN A 300 29.30 1.48 -3.57
C GLN A 300 29.55 1.14 -2.10
N THR A 301 28.59 1.41 -1.22
CA THR A 301 28.78 1.30 0.24
C THR A 301 27.66 0.54 0.95
N GLY A 302 26.54 0.31 0.28
CA GLY A 302 25.32 -0.26 0.87
C GLY A 302 24.55 0.71 1.78
N ARG A 303 25.00 1.97 1.89
CA ARG A 303 24.38 2.96 2.78
C ARG A 303 23.04 3.43 2.21
N ILE A 304 22.00 3.37 3.04
CA ILE A 304 20.70 3.96 2.74
C ILE A 304 20.74 5.48 3.00
N ILE A 305 20.20 6.26 2.07
CA ILE A 305 20.23 7.73 2.08
C ILE A 305 18.79 8.23 2.02
N ASP A 306 18.43 9.11 2.97
CA ASP A 306 17.22 9.92 2.86
C ASP A 306 17.37 10.87 1.66
N PRO A 307 16.39 10.92 0.72
CA PRO A 307 16.48 11.76 -0.46
C PRO A 307 16.80 13.24 -0.20
N LYS A 308 16.39 13.79 0.94
CA LYS A 308 16.70 15.17 1.35
C LYS A 308 18.19 15.41 1.53
N ASN A 309 18.95 14.36 1.85
CA ASN A 309 20.40 14.40 2.04
C ASN A 309 21.18 14.13 0.74
N TRP A 310 20.50 13.81 -0.36
CA TRP A 310 21.14 13.60 -1.66
C TRP A 310 21.28 14.92 -2.42
N LYS A 311 22.51 15.45 -2.46
CA LYS A 311 22.81 16.79 -3.04
C LYS A 311 22.63 16.89 -4.57
N TYR A 312 22.42 15.78 -5.27
CA TYR A 312 22.36 15.75 -6.73
C TYR A 312 20.95 16.09 -7.21
N LYS A 313 20.85 16.92 -8.25
CA LYS A 313 19.57 17.18 -8.92
C LYS A 313 19.31 16.05 -9.91
N PRO A 314 18.24 15.25 -9.77
CA PRO A 314 17.96 14.17 -10.70
C PRO A 314 17.64 14.70 -12.09
N TYR A 315 18.10 13.97 -13.10
CA TYR A 315 17.78 14.23 -14.51
C TYR A 315 17.22 12.98 -15.22
N PHE A 316 17.48 11.78 -14.69
CA PHE A 316 16.95 10.52 -15.21
C PHE A 316 16.66 9.54 -14.08
N VAL A 317 15.50 8.88 -14.15
CA VAL A 317 15.06 7.81 -13.24
C VAL A 317 14.53 6.65 -14.09
N LEU A 318 15.01 5.45 -13.80
CA LEU A 318 14.54 4.20 -14.40
C LEU A 318 14.12 3.25 -13.28
N ILE A 319 12.87 2.77 -13.29
CA ILE A 319 12.37 1.78 -12.33
C ILE A 319 11.88 0.54 -13.08
#